data_AF-A0A831JJI1-F1
#
_entry.id   AF-A0A831JJI1-F1
#
_cell.length_a   1.000
_cell.length_b   1.000
_cell.length_c   1.000
_cell.angle_alpha   90.00
_cell.angle_beta   90.00
_cell.angle_gamma   90.00
#
_symmetry.space_group_name_H-M   'P 1'
#
loop_
_entity.id
_entity.type
_entity.pdbx_description
1 polymer ?
#
loop_
_entity_poly.entity_id
_entity_poly.type
_entity_poly.pdbx_seq_one_letter_code
_entity_poly.pdbx_strand_id
1 'polypeptide(L)'
;GTKWSNSGMVVETRPEDLLLPEMQLQAEPFPESNESLTEELILRDGKQPEGTIHTLAMMRFQEKLEQICWQQGNMRQTAPSQRMVDFTRKKLSYDLPATSYSPGLVSSPLHFWMPSFLSERLSKGFQLFGKSSRGFLTNEAVMIAVETRTSSPVRIVRDKDTLQHLTMEGLFPCGEGAGYAGGIVSAGIDGERCAEAVANYLNH
;
A
#
# COMPACT_ATOMS: atom_id res chain seq x y z
N GLY A 1 -15.10 -26.68 6.48
CA GLY A 1 -14.50 -25.42 5.98
C GLY A 1 -14.87 -24.30 6.92
N THR A 2 -14.03 -23.27 7.03
CA THR A 2 -14.41 -22.03 7.72
C THR A 2 -15.61 -21.40 7.01
N LYS A 3 -16.44 -20.64 7.74
CA LYS A 3 -17.60 -19.91 7.18
C LYS A 3 -17.19 -18.88 6.12
N TRP A 4 -15.94 -18.45 6.14
CA TRP A 4 -15.39 -17.34 5.34
C TRP A 4 -14.15 -17.80 4.57
N SER A 5 -13.93 -17.17 3.42
CA SER A 5 -12.72 -17.29 2.60
C SER A 5 -12.25 -15.88 2.23
N ASN A 6 -11.05 -15.50 2.67
CA ASN A 6 -10.49 -14.17 2.44
C ASN A 6 -9.23 -14.30 1.57
N SER A 7 -9.01 -13.32 0.68
CA SER A 7 -7.81 -13.24 -0.15
C SER A 7 -7.44 -11.77 -0.34
N GLY A 8 -6.16 -11.44 -0.19
CA GLY A 8 -5.62 -10.18 -0.67
C GLY A 8 -5.55 -10.17 -2.20
N MET A 9 -5.72 -8.99 -2.79
CA MET A 9 -5.55 -8.76 -4.23
C MET A 9 -4.52 -7.65 -4.39
N VAL A 10 -3.41 -7.97 -5.05
CA VAL A 10 -2.33 -7.01 -5.29
C VAL A 10 -2.51 -6.42 -6.68
N VAL A 11 -2.41 -5.10 -6.76
CA VAL A 11 -2.36 -4.37 -8.02
C VAL A 11 -0.98 -3.78 -8.15
N GLU A 12 -0.32 -4.02 -9.28
CA GLU A 12 0.93 -3.35 -9.62
C GLU A 12 0.69 -1.83 -9.71
N THR A 13 1.51 -1.06 -8.98
CA THR A 13 1.62 0.39 -9.12
C THR A 13 2.89 0.70 -9.89
N ARG A 14 2.77 1.50 -10.94
CA ARG A 14 3.88 1.89 -11.81
C ARG A 14 4.28 3.34 -11.55
N PRO A 15 5.53 3.73 -11.84
CA PRO A 15 5.96 5.12 -11.66
C PRO A 15 5.04 6.14 -12.34
N GLU A 16 4.56 5.85 -13.55
CA GLU A 16 3.63 6.71 -14.28
C GLU A 16 2.28 6.90 -13.59
N ASP A 17 1.83 5.93 -12.78
CA ASP A 17 0.58 6.04 -12.03
C ASP A 17 0.66 7.15 -10.98
N LEU A 18 1.86 7.38 -10.40
CA LEU A 18 2.10 8.43 -9.41
C LEU A 18 2.09 9.85 -9.99
N LEU A 19 2.14 9.97 -11.32
CA LEU A 19 2.07 11.26 -12.01
C LEU A 19 0.63 11.71 -12.26
N LEU A 20 -0.36 10.85 -12.04
CA LEU A 20 -1.76 11.17 -12.30
C LEU A 20 -2.23 12.33 -11.40
N PRO A 21 -3.07 13.27 -11.91
CA PRO A 21 -3.54 14.41 -11.13
C PRO A 21 -4.26 14.02 -9.82
N GLU A 22 -4.97 12.89 -9.84
CA GLU A 22 -5.62 12.31 -8.65
C GLU A 22 -4.62 11.86 -7.57
N MET A 23 -3.34 11.73 -7.91
CA MET A 23 -2.21 11.40 -7.02
C MET A 23 -1.38 12.61 -6.60
N GLN A 24 -1.58 13.76 -7.22
CA GLN A 24 -0.90 15.02 -6.88
C GLN A 24 -1.63 15.81 -5.78
N LEU A 25 -2.75 15.29 -5.27
CA LEU A 25 -3.46 15.88 -4.15
C LEU A 25 -2.57 15.85 -2.91
N GLN A 26 -2.11 17.03 -2.49
CA GLN A 26 -1.41 17.22 -1.22
C GLN A 26 -2.28 16.62 -0.11
N ALA A 27 -1.76 15.60 0.58
CA ALA A 27 -2.27 15.28 1.90
C ALA A 27 -1.87 16.47 2.77
N GLU A 28 -2.86 17.24 3.24
CA GLU A 28 -2.60 18.22 4.28
C GLU A 28 -2.26 17.43 5.54
N PRO A 29 -1.01 17.46 6.01
CA PRO A 29 -0.62 16.70 7.18
C PRO A 29 -1.43 17.20 8.37
N PHE A 30 -1.76 16.31 9.30
CA PHE A 30 -2.38 16.75 10.54
C PHE A 30 -1.42 17.70 11.27
N PRO A 31 -1.88 18.87 11.74
CA PRO A 31 -1.03 19.80 12.49
C PRO A 31 -0.35 19.10 13.67
N GLU A 32 0.94 19.39 13.89
CA GLU A 32 1.74 18.85 14.99
C GLU A 32 1.97 17.33 14.99
N SER A 33 1.70 16.66 13.87
CA SER A 33 1.99 15.23 13.70
C SER A 33 3.44 14.97 13.27
N ASN A 34 3.91 13.73 13.45
CA ASN A 34 5.19 13.28 12.89
C ASN A 34 5.23 13.40 11.36
N GLU A 35 4.07 13.29 10.71
CA GLU A 35 3.90 13.50 9.27
C GLU A 35 4.21 14.96 8.89
N SER A 36 3.72 15.93 9.68
CA SER A 36 4.02 17.36 9.46
C SER A 36 5.51 17.69 9.60
N LEU A 37 6.21 17.05 10.55
CA LEU A 37 7.66 17.19 10.71
C LEU A 37 8.42 16.56 9.53
N THR A 38 7.93 15.43 9.03
CA THR A 38 8.50 14.73 7.87
C THR A 38 8.36 15.58 6.60
N GLU A 39 7.17 16.17 6.38
CA GLU A 39 6.92 17.10 5.29
C GLU A 39 7.83 18.34 5.36
N GLU A 40 8.03 18.91 6.54
CA GLU A 40 8.93 20.04 6.73
C GLU A 40 10.40 19.68 6.39
N LEU A 41 10.86 18.49 6.81
CA LEU A 41 12.20 18.00 6.47
C LEU A 41 12.36 17.79 4.95
N ILE A 42 11.35 17.23 4.30
CA ILE A 42 11.35 17.03 2.83
C ILE A 42 11.44 18.37 2.09
N LEU A 43 10.68 19.37 2.52
CA LEU A 43 10.71 20.71 1.92
C LEU A 43 12.08 21.39 2.07
N ARG A 44 12.82 21.05 3.14
CA ARG A 44 14.16 21.57 3.41
C ARG A 44 15.26 20.86 2.59
N ASP A 45 15.09 19.60 2.22
CA ASP A 45 16.12 18.75 1.57
C ASP A 45 16.33 19.03 0.06
N GLY A 46 16.00 20.24 -0.39
CA GLY A 46 16.23 20.71 -1.76
C GLY A 46 15.12 20.33 -2.74
N LYS A 47 14.92 21.19 -3.74
CA LYS A 47 13.92 20.95 -4.78
C LYS A 47 14.39 19.83 -5.71
N GLN A 48 13.61 18.77 -5.77
CA GLN A 48 13.69 17.76 -6.83
C GLN A 48 13.56 18.44 -8.22
N PRO A 49 14.27 17.97 -9.26
CA PRO A 49 14.10 18.48 -10.60
C PRO A 49 12.64 18.39 -11.07
N GLU A 50 12.22 19.36 -11.87
CA GLU A 50 10.84 19.39 -12.39
C GLU A 50 10.57 18.13 -13.24
N GLY A 51 9.50 17.40 -12.92
CA GLY A 51 9.14 16.15 -13.58
C GLY A 51 9.75 14.88 -12.98
N THR A 52 10.46 14.94 -11.84
CA THR A 52 10.86 13.73 -11.09
C THR A 52 9.83 13.35 -10.02
N ILE A 53 9.69 12.04 -9.80
CA ILE A 53 8.86 11.49 -8.72
C ILE A 53 9.67 11.56 -7.43
N HIS A 54 9.10 12.18 -6.39
CA HIS A 54 9.74 12.25 -5.08
C HIS A 54 9.96 10.84 -4.49
N THR A 55 11.11 10.58 -3.85
CA THR A 55 11.44 9.26 -3.27
C THR A 55 10.37 8.73 -2.31
N LEU A 56 9.68 9.63 -1.62
CA LEU A 56 8.60 9.32 -0.66
C LEU A 56 7.18 9.37 -1.26
N ALA A 57 7.04 9.50 -2.58
CA ALA A 57 5.72 9.63 -3.23
C ALA A 57 4.81 8.42 -2.96
N MET A 58 5.36 7.20 -2.95
CA MET A 58 4.59 5.99 -2.62
C MET A 58 4.10 5.96 -1.18
N MET A 59 4.88 6.50 -0.24
CA MET A 59 4.50 6.59 1.18
C MET A 59 3.33 7.55 1.34
N ARG A 60 3.42 8.74 0.74
CA ARG A 60 2.33 9.72 0.70
C ARG A 60 1.07 9.17 0.03
N PHE A 61 1.24 8.37 -1.02
CA PHE A 61 0.13 7.70 -1.69
C PHE A 61 -0.60 6.72 -0.75
N GLN A 62 0.14 5.91 0.02
CA GLN A 62 -0.45 5.02 1.02
C GLN A 62 -1.23 5.81 2.07
N GLU A 63 -0.62 6.84 2.66
CA GLU A 63 -1.24 7.70 3.68
C GLU A 63 -2.51 8.37 3.16
N LYS A 64 -2.47 8.91 1.94
CA LYS A 64 -3.63 9.54 1.32
C LYS A 64 -4.77 8.54 1.09
N LEU A 65 -4.45 7.35 0.58
CA LEU A 65 -5.44 6.31 0.31
C LEU A 65 -6.05 5.78 1.63
N GLU A 66 -5.25 5.67 2.69
CA GLU A 66 -5.69 5.35 4.04
C GLU A 66 -6.64 6.44 4.59
N GLN A 67 -6.31 7.72 4.40
CA GLN A 67 -7.16 8.84 4.80
C GLN A 67 -8.51 8.84 4.08
N ILE A 68 -8.51 8.64 2.76
CA ILE A 68 -9.74 8.55 1.96
C ILE A 68 -10.56 7.33 2.42
N CYS A 69 -9.92 6.17 2.61
CA CYS A 69 -10.57 4.96 3.10
C CYS A 69 -11.27 5.21 4.45
N TRP A 70 -10.59 5.87 5.39
CA TRP A 70 -11.18 6.22 6.68
C TRP A 70 -12.37 7.17 6.56
N GLN A 71 -12.28 8.20 5.72
CA GLN A 71 -13.40 9.11 5.43
C GLN A 71 -14.60 8.37 4.84
N GLN A 72 -14.36 7.49 3.86
CA GLN A 72 -15.39 6.65 3.24
C GLN A 72 -15.92 5.57 4.20
N GLY A 73 -15.19 5.31 5.29
CA GLY A 73 -15.52 4.39 6.38
C GLY A 73 -16.32 5.06 7.50
N ASN A 74 -16.94 6.21 7.25
CA ASN A 74 -17.63 7.05 8.24
C ASN A 74 -16.71 7.52 9.39
N MET A 75 -15.41 7.70 9.12
CA MET A 75 -14.42 8.13 10.11
C MET A 75 -14.35 7.19 11.33
N ARG A 76 -14.63 5.90 11.10
CA ARG A 76 -14.63 4.82 12.09
C ARG A 76 -13.75 3.67 11.62
N GLN A 77 -13.62 2.64 12.43
CA GLN A 77 -12.93 1.39 12.05
C GLN A 77 -13.74 0.52 11.08
N THR A 78 -14.99 0.87 10.76
CA THR A 78 -15.80 0.19 9.76
C THR A 78 -15.15 0.31 8.38
N ALA A 79 -15.06 -0.80 7.65
CA ALA A 79 -14.39 -0.81 6.35
C ALA A 79 -15.36 -0.44 5.21
N PRO A 80 -15.03 0.54 4.35
CA PRO A 80 -15.75 0.77 3.11
C PRO A 80 -15.74 -0.50 2.27
N SER A 81 -16.90 -0.88 1.73
CA SER A 81 -17.04 -2.15 1.03
C SER A 81 -18.03 -2.07 -0.11
N GLN A 82 -17.80 -2.91 -1.12
CA GLN A 82 -18.66 -3.01 -2.30
C GLN A 82 -18.75 -4.46 -2.77
N ARG A 83 -19.92 -4.90 -3.21
CA ARG A 83 -20.05 -6.24 -3.80
C ARG A 83 -19.26 -6.33 -5.10
N MET A 84 -18.65 -7.49 -5.37
CA MET A 84 -17.67 -7.62 -6.44
C MET A 84 -18.26 -7.39 -7.85
N VAL A 85 -19.47 -7.90 -8.15
CA VAL A 85 -20.10 -7.66 -9.46
C VAL A 85 -20.50 -6.19 -9.59
N ASP A 86 -21.04 -5.60 -8.54
CA ASP A 86 -21.43 -4.19 -8.51
C ASP A 86 -20.23 -3.26 -8.77
N PHE A 87 -19.07 -3.57 -8.18
CA PHE A 87 -17.82 -2.86 -8.46
C PHE A 87 -17.44 -2.93 -9.95
N THR A 88 -17.45 -4.13 -10.55
CA THR A 88 -17.11 -4.27 -11.98
C THR A 88 -18.09 -3.54 -12.91
N ARG A 89 -19.32 -3.30 -12.45
CA ARG A 89 -20.39 -2.61 -13.18
C ARG A 89 -20.53 -1.13 -12.79
N LYS A 90 -19.63 -0.61 -11.95
CA LYS A 90 -19.66 0.78 -11.45
C LYS A 90 -21.02 1.15 -10.81
N LYS A 91 -21.56 0.26 -9.97
CA LYS A 91 -22.86 0.43 -9.30
C LYS A 91 -22.68 0.41 -7.79
N LEU A 92 -23.30 1.33 -7.05
CA LEU A 92 -23.35 1.26 -5.59
C LEU A 92 -24.11 0.01 -5.12
N SER A 93 -23.55 -0.72 -4.14
CA SER A 93 -24.23 -1.85 -3.51
C SER A 93 -25.27 -1.34 -2.50
N TYR A 94 -26.50 -1.86 -2.57
CA TYR A 94 -27.56 -1.48 -1.63
C TYR A 94 -27.34 -2.07 -0.24
N ASP A 95 -26.89 -3.33 -0.20
CA ASP A 95 -26.60 -4.10 1.00
C ASP A 95 -25.27 -4.87 0.83
N LEU A 96 -24.77 -5.43 1.92
CA LEU A 96 -23.51 -6.19 1.94
C LEU A 96 -23.71 -7.56 2.61
N PRO A 97 -23.04 -8.62 2.12
CA PRO A 97 -22.97 -9.90 2.81
C PRO A 97 -22.38 -9.77 4.22
N ALA A 98 -22.67 -10.75 5.08
CA ALA A 98 -21.99 -10.85 6.37
C ALA A 98 -20.47 -11.10 6.18
N THR A 99 -19.67 -10.69 7.15
CA THR A 99 -18.20 -10.67 7.05
C THR A 99 -17.51 -11.27 8.27
N SER A 100 -16.25 -11.66 8.11
CA SER A 100 -15.33 -11.95 9.22
C SER A 100 -14.70 -10.70 9.83
N TYR A 101 -14.80 -9.53 9.19
CA TYR A 101 -14.20 -8.30 9.68
C TYR A 101 -15.02 -7.73 10.86
N SER A 102 -14.50 -7.92 12.08
CA SER A 102 -15.21 -7.65 13.33
C SER A 102 -15.75 -6.21 13.48
N PRO A 103 -15.03 -5.14 13.08
CA PRO A 103 -15.57 -3.78 13.17
C PRO A 103 -16.79 -3.52 12.28
N GLY A 104 -17.04 -4.39 11.28
CA GLY A 104 -18.16 -4.28 10.36
C GLY A 104 -17.84 -3.52 9.07
N LEU A 105 -18.78 -3.57 8.12
CA LEU A 105 -18.65 -2.98 6.80
C LEU A 105 -19.63 -1.81 6.63
N VAL A 106 -19.26 -0.85 5.78
CA VAL A 106 -20.17 0.18 5.27
C VAL A 106 -20.22 0.12 3.75
N SER A 107 -21.41 0.19 3.16
CA SER A 107 -21.54 0.25 1.71
C SER A 107 -20.95 1.54 1.18
N SER A 108 -19.97 1.44 0.30
CA SER A 108 -19.25 2.58 -0.28
C SER A 108 -18.90 2.29 -1.74
N PRO A 109 -19.02 3.26 -2.65
CA PRO A 109 -18.72 3.06 -4.06
C PRO A 109 -17.20 3.05 -4.29
N LEU A 110 -16.51 1.95 -3.97
CA LEU A 110 -15.05 1.81 -4.13
C LEU A 110 -14.58 2.19 -5.54
N HIS A 111 -15.31 1.77 -6.57
CA HIS A 111 -15.05 2.10 -7.97
C HIS A 111 -15.06 3.61 -8.31
N PHE A 112 -15.63 4.45 -7.43
CA PHE A 112 -15.78 5.88 -7.65
C PHE A 112 -14.63 6.68 -7.04
N TRP A 113 -14.22 6.34 -5.81
CA TRP A 113 -13.20 7.13 -5.09
C TRP A 113 -11.81 6.51 -5.13
N MET A 114 -11.68 5.21 -5.44
CA MET A 114 -10.35 4.61 -5.64
C MET A 114 -9.72 5.22 -6.90
N PRO A 115 -8.38 5.37 -6.91
CA PRO A 115 -7.65 5.75 -8.12
C PRO A 115 -8.07 4.93 -9.32
N SER A 116 -8.21 5.59 -10.46
CA SER A 116 -8.75 5.01 -11.69
C SER A 116 -7.93 3.80 -12.15
N PHE A 117 -6.61 3.90 -12.08
CA PHE A 117 -5.71 2.81 -12.46
C PHE A 117 -5.90 1.55 -11.60
N LEU A 118 -6.18 1.70 -10.29
CA LEU A 118 -6.47 0.58 -9.40
C LEU A 118 -7.82 -0.03 -9.73
N SER A 119 -8.86 0.80 -9.82
CA SER A 119 -10.22 0.31 -10.00
C SER A 119 -10.42 -0.38 -11.35
N GLU A 120 -9.80 0.14 -12.41
CA GLU A 120 -9.85 -0.46 -13.74
C GLU A 120 -9.08 -1.78 -13.83
N ARG A 121 -7.86 -1.85 -13.28
CA ARG A 121 -7.05 -3.08 -13.27
C ARG A 121 -7.73 -4.18 -12.46
N LEU A 122 -8.26 -3.85 -11.28
CA LEU A 122 -9.05 -4.78 -10.46
C LEU A 122 -10.30 -5.27 -11.20
N SER A 123 -11.08 -4.36 -11.77
CA SER A 123 -12.30 -4.72 -12.50
C SER A 123 -12.02 -5.69 -13.64
N LYS A 124 -10.99 -5.40 -14.45
CA LYS A 124 -10.53 -6.30 -15.53
C LYS A 124 -10.06 -7.65 -14.98
N GLY A 125 -9.27 -7.64 -13.90
CA GLY A 125 -8.78 -8.85 -13.23
C GLY A 125 -9.94 -9.75 -12.75
N PHE A 126 -10.93 -9.19 -12.07
CA PHE A 126 -12.09 -9.94 -11.59
C PHE A 126 -12.95 -10.50 -12.73
N GLN A 127 -13.11 -9.76 -13.82
CA GLN A 127 -13.80 -10.27 -15.02
C GLN A 127 -13.06 -11.44 -15.66
N LEU A 128 -11.72 -11.41 -15.69
CA LEU A 128 -10.91 -12.52 -16.19
C LEU A 128 -11.00 -13.73 -15.27
N PHE A 129 -10.87 -13.55 -13.95
CA PHE A 129 -11.02 -14.63 -12.98
C PHE A 129 -12.44 -15.23 -12.99
N GLY A 130 -13.47 -14.42 -13.20
CA GLY A 130 -14.84 -14.90 -13.34
C GLY A 130 -15.04 -15.83 -14.56
N LYS A 131 -14.23 -15.68 -15.62
CA LYS A 131 -14.24 -16.55 -16.79
C LYS A 131 -13.51 -17.87 -16.54
N SER A 132 -12.39 -17.84 -15.81
CA SER A 132 -11.55 -19.02 -15.57
C SER A 132 -11.93 -19.82 -14.32
N SER A 133 -12.57 -19.18 -13.34
CA SER A 133 -12.97 -19.77 -12.07
C SER A 133 -14.45 -19.51 -11.80
N ARG A 134 -15.28 -20.54 -12.02
CA ARG A 134 -16.74 -20.43 -11.87
C ARG A 134 -17.10 -20.05 -10.43
N GLY A 135 -17.87 -18.98 -10.29
CA GLY A 135 -18.33 -18.48 -8.99
C GLY A 135 -17.38 -17.49 -8.32
N PHE A 136 -16.22 -17.19 -8.92
CA PHE A 136 -15.31 -16.18 -8.39
C PHE A 136 -15.91 -14.77 -8.46
N LEU A 137 -16.42 -14.37 -9.63
CA LEU A 137 -17.12 -13.10 -9.79
C LEU A 137 -18.61 -13.25 -9.42
N THR A 138 -18.94 -12.95 -8.17
CA THR A 138 -20.29 -13.08 -7.60
C THR A 138 -20.59 -11.95 -6.62
N ASN A 139 -21.87 -11.63 -6.42
CA ASN A 139 -22.29 -10.65 -5.41
C ASN A 139 -22.35 -11.24 -4.00
N GLU A 140 -22.19 -12.56 -3.84
CA GLU A 140 -21.90 -13.18 -2.53
C GLU A 140 -20.49 -12.81 -2.03
N ALA A 141 -19.60 -12.39 -2.93
CA ALA A 141 -18.28 -11.87 -2.61
C ALA A 141 -18.33 -10.35 -2.42
N VAL A 142 -17.64 -9.88 -1.39
CA VAL A 142 -17.52 -8.47 -1.04
C VAL A 142 -16.06 -8.06 -1.09
N MET A 143 -15.80 -6.88 -1.64
CA MET A 143 -14.50 -6.24 -1.59
C MET A 143 -14.48 -5.33 -0.36
N ILE A 144 -13.46 -5.50 0.49
CA ILE A 144 -13.26 -4.73 1.71
C ILE A 144 -12.06 -3.82 1.46
N ALA A 145 -12.30 -2.51 1.33
CA ALA A 145 -11.41 -1.44 0.91
C ALA A 145 -9.93 -1.81 0.63
N VAL A 146 -8.97 -1.13 1.26
CA VAL A 146 -7.55 -1.14 0.84
C VAL A 146 -6.68 -1.77 1.91
N GLU A 147 -5.77 -2.63 1.47
CA GLU A 147 -4.62 -3.12 2.25
C GLU A 147 -3.37 -2.46 1.64
N THR A 148 -2.88 -1.40 2.26
CA THR A 148 -1.90 -0.49 1.64
C THR A 148 -0.45 -0.88 1.91
N ARG A 149 -0.18 -1.66 2.98
CA ARG A 149 1.16 -1.92 3.51
C ARG A 149 1.64 -3.35 3.26
N THR A 150 1.61 -3.78 2.00
CA THR A 150 2.04 -5.13 1.58
C THR A 150 3.56 -5.28 1.48
N SER A 151 4.28 -4.17 1.27
CA SER A 151 5.74 -4.09 1.20
C SER A 151 6.18 -2.65 1.46
N SER A 152 7.45 -2.43 1.77
CA SER A 152 7.96 -1.07 2.00
C SER A 152 7.77 -0.17 0.77
N PRO A 153 7.24 1.05 0.95
CA PRO A 153 7.10 2.04 -0.12
C PRO A 153 8.44 2.69 -0.51
N VAL A 154 9.52 2.40 0.22
CA VAL A 154 10.83 3.00 0.05
C VAL A 154 11.92 1.93 0.02
N ARG A 155 13.01 2.25 -0.68
CA ARG A 155 14.24 1.44 -0.68
C ARG A 155 15.36 2.29 -0.08
N ILE A 156 15.88 1.88 1.06
CA ILE A 156 17.08 2.49 1.61
C ILE A 156 18.28 1.80 0.94
N VAL A 157 19.00 2.52 0.08
CA VAL A 157 20.05 1.93 -0.74
C VAL A 157 21.23 1.46 0.11
N ARG A 158 21.77 0.29 -0.22
CA ARG A 158 22.97 -0.26 0.41
C ARG A 158 23.80 -0.99 -0.64
N ASP A 159 25.10 -1.09 -0.38
CA ASP A 159 26.02 -1.88 -1.17
C ASP A 159 25.68 -3.37 -1.06
N LYS A 160 25.85 -4.13 -2.16
CA LYS A 160 25.41 -5.53 -2.21
C LYS A 160 26.32 -6.47 -1.42
N ASP A 161 27.59 -6.10 -1.28
CA ASP A 161 28.61 -6.96 -0.70
C ASP A 161 28.84 -6.61 0.77
N THR A 162 29.02 -5.32 1.07
CA THR A 162 29.23 -4.84 2.45
C THR A 162 27.93 -4.66 3.24
N LEU A 163 26.78 -4.59 2.56
CA LEU A 163 25.47 -4.29 3.14
C LEU A 163 25.36 -2.91 3.84
N GLN A 164 26.37 -2.06 3.69
CA GLN A 164 26.37 -0.69 4.23
C GLN A 164 25.67 0.28 3.30
N HIS A 165 25.11 1.34 3.86
CA HIS A 165 24.57 2.46 3.10
C HIS A 165 25.66 3.09 2.23
N LEU A 166 25.31 3.46 0.99
CA LEU A 166 26.29 3.88 -0.03
C LEU A 166 27.09 5.14 0.37
N THR A 167 26.52 6.00 1.21
CA THR A 167 27.13 7.28 1.61
C THR A 167 27.27 7.47 3.12
N MET A 168 26.76 6.53 3.93
CA MET A 168 26.78 6.64 5.40
C MET A 168 27.44 5.39 5.97
N GLU A 169 28.70 5.54 6.33
CA GLU A 169 29.49 4.47 6.93
C GLU A 169 28.89 4.04 8.28
N GLY A 170 28.91 2.74 8.56
CA GLY A 170 28.34 2.17 9.78
C GLY A 170 26.81 2.06 9.80
N LEU A 171 26.10 2.50 8.74
CA LEU A 171 24.65 2.29 8.59
C LEU A 171 24.38 1.04 7.74
N PHE A 172 23.59 0.10 8.26
CA PHE A 172 23.24 -1.17 7.60
C PHE A 172 21.72 -1.30 7.45
N PRO A 173 21.11 -0.77 6.36
CA PRO A 173 19.69 -0.89 6.13
C PRO A 173 19.29 -2.36 5.95
N CYS A 174 18.30 -2.87 6.68
CA CYS A 174 17.91 -4.29 6.62
C CYS A 174 16.39 -4.53 6.74
N GLY A 175 15.97 -5.73 6.36
CA GLY A 175 14.61 -6.21 6.52
C GLY A 175 13.58 -5.53 5.59
N GLU A 176 12.31 -5.67 5.96
CA GLU A 176 11.19 -5.18 5.15
C GLU A 176 11.18 -3.65 5.08
N GLY A 177 11.42 -2.95 6.20
CA GLY A 177 11.43 -1.48 6.24
C GLY A 177 12.43 -0.85 5.27
N ALA A 178 13.62 -1.44 5.13
CA ALA A 178 14.62 -1.00 4.16
C ALA A 178 14.33 -1.47 2.70
N GLY A 179 13.36 -2.36 2.53
CA GLY A 179 12.90 -2.91 1.25
C GLY A 179 13.55 -4.25 0.86
N TYR A 180 14.43 -4.84 1.67
CA TYR A 180 15.20 -6.06 1.30
C TYR A 180 14.53 -7.37 1.67
N ALA A 181 13.35 -7.33 2.29
CA ALA A 181 12.56 -8.51 2.65
C ALA A 181 11.06 -8.25 2.44
N GLY A 182 10.25 -9.32 2.41
CA GLY A 182 8.80 -9.26 2.22
C GLY A 182 8.02 -10.24 3.10
N GLY A 183 8.62 -10.66 4.22
CA GLY A 183 8.02 -11.61 5.16
C GLY A 183 9.00 -12.06 6.24
N ILE A 184 8.48 -12.67 7.29
CA ILE A 184 9.20 -12.98 8.55
C ILE A 184 10.53 -13.70 8.28
N VAL A 185 10.49 -14.79 7.50
CA VAL A 185 11.69 -15.59 7.22
C VAL A 185 12.73 -14.78 6.43
N SER A 186 12.31 -14.09 5.36
CA SER A 186 13.23 -13.26 4.56
C SER A 186 13.83 -12.09 5.35
N ALA A 187 13.06 -11.50 6.27
CA ALA A 187 13.54 -10.44 7.13
C ALA A 187 14.55 -10.94 8.15
N GLY A 188 14.34 -12.14 8.72
CA GLY A 188 15.29 -12.80 9.59
C GLY A 188 16.63 -13.10 8.90
N ILE A 189 16.58 -13.68 7.69
CA ILE A 189 17.77 -13.98 6.89
C ILE A 189 18.54 -12.69 6.53
N ASP A 190 17.84 -11.63 6.12
CA ASP A 190 18.48 -10.35 5.82
C ASP A 190 19.12 -9.71 7.05
N GLY A 191 18.44 -9.81 8.21
CA GLY A 191 18.95 -9.33 9.49
C GLY A 191 20.21 -10.07 9.94
N GLU A 192 20.26 -11.39 9.80
CA GLU A 192 21.45 -12.20 10.09
C GLU A 192 22.64 -11.76 9.25
N ARG A 193 22.46 -11.61 7.94
CA ARG A 193 23.53 -11.15 7.03
C ARG A 193 24.03 -9.75 7.39
N CYS A 194 23.12 -8.83 7.74
CA CYS A 194 23.53 -7.50 8.20
C CYS A 194 24.27 -7.55 9.54
N ALA A 195 23.89 -8.45 10.46
CA ALA A 195 24.61 -8.62 11.72
C ALA A 195 26.05 -9.14 11.51
N GLU A 196 26.24 -10.10 10.60
CA GLU A 196 27.58 -10.58 10.21
C GLU A 196 28.41 -9.46 9.57
N ALA A 197 27.80 -8.66 8.69
CA ALA A 197 28.47 -7.53 8.05
C ALA A 197 28.89 -6.45 9.05
N VAL A 198 28.03 -6.15 10.04
CA VAL A 198 28.36 -5.26 11.17
C VAL A 198 29.52 -5.83 11.98
N ALA A 199 29.51 -7.13 12.30
CA ALA A 199 30.59 -7.76 13.06
C ALA A 199 31.93 -7.66 12.32
N ASN A 200 31.94 -7.90 11.00
CA ASN A 200 33.15 -7.73 10.17
C ASN A 200 33.62 -6.27 10.12
N TYR A 201 32.69 -5.31 10.04
CA TYR A 201 33.01 -3.89 10.03
C TYR A 201 33.65 -3.42 11.35
N LEU A 202 33.15 -3.87 12.49
CA LEU A 202 33.67 -3.48 13.82
C LEU A 202 35.02 -4.13 14.18
N ASN A 203 35.37 -5.24 13.52
CA ASN A 203 36.63 -5.95 13.75
C ASN A 203 37.80 -5.43 12.88
N HIS A 204 37.55 -4.38 12.09
CA HIS A 204 38.53 -3.66 11.28
C HIS A 204 38.72 -2.23 11.81
#